data_AF-A0A0A0IH69-F1
#
_entry.id   AF-A0A0A0IH69-F1
#
_cell.length_a   1.000
_cell.length_b   1.000
_cell.length_c   1.000
_cell.angle_alpha   90.00
_cell.angle_beta   90.00
_cell.angle_gamma   90.00
#
_symmetry.space_group_name_H-M   'P 1'
#
loop_
_entity.id
_entity.type
_entity.pdbx_description
1 polymer ?
#
loop_
_entity_poly.entity_id
_entity_poly.type
_entity_poly.pdbx_seq_one_letter_code
_entity_poly.pdbx_strand_id
1 'polypeptide(L)' 'MLANKILLQSLYKNIILEFSKRTNKDLEESMNYFYESQLYQLVSEGVGDLHCKGVKYLTDELMLEYGIVNHKSYPKELIH' A
#
# COMPACT_ATOMS: atom_id res chain seq x y z
N MET A 1 -8.67 -16.40 -2.59
CA MET A 1 -8.93 -16.50 -4.06
C MET A 1 -7.75 -15.86 -4.77
N LEU A 2 -7.17 -16.46 -5.81
CA LEU A 2 -6.03 -15.83 -6.51
C LEU A 2 -6.54 -14.69 -7.41
N ALA A 3 -6.09 -13.47 -7.17
CA ALA A 3 -6.42 -12.32 -8.01
C ALA A 3 -5.82 -12.49 -9.41
N ASN A 4 -6.54 -12.03 -10.44
CA ASN A 4 -6.01 -12.00 -11.80
C ASN A 4 -4.75 -11.12 -11.82
N LYS A 5 -3.62 -11.66 -12.29
CA LYS A 5 -2.32 -10.98 -12.33
C LYS A 5 -2.39 -9.59 -12.99
N ILE A 6 -3.21 -9.43 -14.03
CA ILE A 6 -3.37 -8.13 -14.73
C ILE A 6 -4.08 -7.11 -13.83
N LEU A 7 -5.12 -7.53 -13.12
CA LEU A 7 -5.85 -6.66 -12.19
C LEU A 7 -4.97 -6.26 -11.00
N LEU A 8 -4.15 -7.20 -10.53
CA LEU A 8 -3.23 -6.97 -9.42
C LEU A 8 -2.14 -5.95 -9.78
N GLN A 9 -1.56 -6.06 -10.98
CA GLN A 9 -0.60 -5.07 -11.48
C GLN A 9 -1.24 -3.68 -11.66
N SER A 10 -2.49 -3.62 -12.13
CA SER A 10 -3.22 -2.34 -12.21
C SER A 10 -3.50 -1.75 -10.83
N LEU A 11 -3.79 -2.59 -9.83
CA LEU A 11 -3.99 -2.17 -8.45
C LEU A 11 -2.72 -1.54 -7.88
N TYR A 12 -1.58 -2.22 -8.03
CA TYR A 12 -0.27 -1.73 -7.58
C TYR A 12 0.07 -0.37 -8.17
N LYS A 13 -0.06 -0.24 -9.50
CA LYS A 13 0.12 1.05 -10.19
C LYS A 13 -0.73 2.15 -9.57
N ASN A 14 -2.01 1.86 -9.29
CA ASN A 14 -2.92 2.85 -8.74
C ASN A 14 -2.56 3.25 -7.30
N ILE A 15 -2.10 2.30 -6.47
CA ILE A 15 -1.64 2.57 -5.10
C ILE A 15 -0.41 3.48 -5.13
N ILE A 16 0.59 3.17 -5.96
CA ILE A 16 1.82 3.95 -6.10
C ILE A 16 1.50 5.39 -6.56
N LEU A 17 0.63 5.54 -7.57
CA LEU A 17 0.21 6.86 -8.07
C LEU A 17 -0.53 7.67 -7.02
N GLU A 18 -1.43 7.05 -6.25
CA GLU A 18 -2.18 7.72 -5.19
C GLU A 18 -1.25 8.11 -4.03
N PHE A 19 -0.31 7.24 -3.66
CA PHE A 19 0.69 7.50 -2.62
C PHE A 19 1.59 8.68 -2.99
N SER A 20 2.14 8.69 -4.21
CA SER A 20 2.95 9.81 -4.74
C SER A 20 2.18 11.14 -4.65
N LYS A 21 0.92 11.16 -5.09
CA LYS A 21 0.06 12.35 -5.02
C LYS A 21 -0.19 12.83 -3.59
N ARG A 22 -0.43 11.92 -2.64
CA ARG A 22 -0.74 12.28 -1.25
C ARG A 22 0.49 12.75 -0.47
N THR A 23 1.65 12.19 -0.77
CA THR A 23 2.90 12.47 -0.06
C THR A 23 3.76 13.54 -0.73
N ASN A 24 3.42 13.94 -1.96
CA ASN A 24 4.25 14.77 -2.85
C ASN A 24 5.65 14.16 -3.10
N LYS A 25 5.79 12.85 -2.94
CA LYS A 25 7.02 12.11 -3.25
C LYS A 25 7.08 11.80 -4.75
N ASP A 26 8.29 11.67 -5.28
CA ASP A 26 8.47 11.24 -6.65
C ASP A 26 7.92 9.82 -6.87
N LEU A 27 7.63 9.49 -8.13
CA LEU A 27 7.11 8.19 -8.50
C LEU A 27 8.11 7.05 -8.21
N GLU A 28 9.41 7.28 -8.43
CA GLU A 28 10.45 6.30 -8.13
C GLU A 28 10.53 6.03 -6.62
N GLU A 29 10.52 7.09 -5.81
CA GLU A 29 10.50 6.97 -4.36
C GLU A 29 9.25 6.24 -3.87
N SER A 30 8.08 6.57 -4.44
CA SER A 30 6.80 5.92 -4.12
C SER A 30 6.78 4.44 -4.51
N MET A 31 7.46 4.06 -5.59
CA MET A 31 7.64 2.66 -5.97
C MET A 31 8.46 1.90 -4.92
N ASN A 32 9.57 2.48 -4.45
CA ASN A 32 10.40 1.86 -3.42
C ASN A 32 9.60 1.64 -2.13
N TYR A 33 8.89 2.67 -1.65
CA TYR A 33 7.99 2.53 -0.50
C TYR A 33 6.97 1.40 -0.70
N PHE A 34 6.35 1.28 -1.87
CA PHE A 34 5.38 0.23 -2.11
C PHE A 34 6.00 -1.16 -2.15
N TYR A 35 7.09 -1.37 -2.90
CA TYR A 35 7.65 -2.72 -3.08
C TYR A 35 8.41 -3.25 -1.86
N GLU A 36 8.90 -2.37 -0.99
CA GLU A 36 9.54 -2.73 0.28
C GLU A 36 8.52 -2.91 1.43
N SER A 37 7.25 -2.58 1.20
CA SER A 37 6.19 -2.65 2.21
C SER A 37 5.71 -4.07 2.51
N GLN A 38 5.30 -4.28 3.76
CA GLN A 38 4.50 -5.43 4.18
C GLN A 38 3.15 -5.44 3.46
N LEU A 39 2.56 -4.27 3.18
CA LEU A 39 1.33 -4.17 2.41
C LEU A 39 1.44 -4.88 1.05
N TYR A 40 2.53 -4.67 0.31
CA TYR A 40 2.74 -5.34 -0.97
C TYR A 40 2.76 -6.86 -0.81
N GLN A 41 3.48 -7.38 0.20
CA GLN A 41 3.52 -8.81 0.49
C GLN A 41 2.12 -9.36 0.77
N LEU A 42 1.38 -8.73 1.68
CA LEU A 42 0.04 -9.16 2.08
C LEU A 42 -0.96 -9.12 0.91
N VAL A 43 -0.93 -8.07 0.09
CA VAL A 43 -1.79 -7.95 -1.09
C VAL A 43 -1.41 -9.00 -2.15
N SER A 44 -0.11 -9.27 -2.34
CA SER A 44 0.39 -10.24 -3.31
C SER A 44 0.05 -11.69 -2.95
N GLU A 45 0.07 -12.01 -1.66
CA GLU A 45 -0.32 -13.31 -1.11
C GLU A 45 -1.84 -13.47 -1.00
N GLY A 46 -2.59 -12.38 -1.20
CA GLY A 46 -4.05 -12.36 -1.09
C GLY A 46 -4.55 -12.53 0.34
N VAL A 47 -3.75 -12.14 1.33
CA VAL A 47 -4.11 -12.19 2.75
C VAL A 47 -5.29 -11.26 3.01
N GLY A 48 -6.31 -11.77 3.70
CA GLY A 48 -7.49 -10.99 4.13
C GLY A 48 -8.29 -10.35 2.99
N ASP A 49 -8.15 -10.85 1.75
CA ASP A 49 -8.73 -10.27 0.54
C ASP A 49 -8.39 -8.78 0.37
N LEU A 50 -7.19 -8.37 0.80
CA LEU A 50 -6.72 -6.97 0.68
C LEU A 50 -6.69 -6.49 -0.78
N HIS A 51 -6.45 -7.40 -1.72
CA HIS A 51 -6.51 -7.10 -3.16
C HIS A 51 -7.93 -6.69 -3.65
N CYS A 52 -8.99 -6.94 -2.86
CA CYS A 52 -10.35 -6.47 -3.14
C CYS A 52 -10.65 -5.11 -2.50
N LYS A 53 -9.74 -4.57 -1.67
CA LYS A 53 -9.93 -3.26 -1.03
C LYS A 53 -9.65 -2.12 -2.01
N GLY A 54 -10.23 -0.97 -1.71
CA GLY A 54 -10.06 0.23 -2.54
C GLY A 54 -8.64 0.78 -2.47
N VAL A 55 -8.17 1.37 -3.58
CA VAL A 55 -6.84 1.98 -3.70
C VAL A 55 -6.56 2.95 -2.56
N LYS A 56 -7.53 3.82 -2.22
CA LYS A 56 -7.38 4.81 -1.15
C LYS A 56 -7.07 4.18 0.20
N TYR A 57 -7.80 3.10 0.54
CA TYR A 57 -7.60 2.38 1.79
C TYR A 57 -6.20 1.76 1.84
N LEU A 58 -5.78 1.09 0.76
CA LEU A 58 -4.45 0.47 0.69
C LEU A 58 -3.34 1.53 0.75
N THR A 59 -3.54 2.68 0.13
CA THR A 59 -2.62 3.81 0.28
C THR A 59 -2.56 4.33 1.71
N ASP A 60 -3.69 4.40 2.43
CA ASP A 60 -3.70 4.80 3.84
C ASP A 60 -2.95 3.79 4.72
N GLU A 61 -3.12 2.49 4.48
CA GLU A 61 -2.34 1.44 5.16
C GLU A 61 -0.84 1.57 4.90
N LEU A 62 -0.44 1.86 3.64
CA LEU A 62 0.95 2.10 3.29
C LEU A 62 1.52 3.34 4.02
N MET A 63 0.73 4.41 4.10
CA MET A 63 1.13 5.61 4.81
C MET A 63 1.22 5.39 6.33
N LEU A 64 0.38 4.51 6.89
CA LEU A 64 0.45 4.10 8.30
C LEU A 64 1.71 3.28 8.58
N GLU A 65 2.01 2.33 7.69
CA GLU A 65 3.18 1.46 7.80
C GLU A 65 4.48 2.27 7.91
N TYR A 66 4.63 3.34 7.12
CA TYR A 66 5.79 4.23 7.16
C TYR A 66 5.63 5.45 8.08
N GLY A 67 4.59 5.48 8.92
CA GLY A 67 4.39 6.56 9.90
C GLY A 67 4.14 7.95 9.29
N ILE A 68 3.78 8.02 8.00
CA ILE A 68 3.46 9.26 7.29
C ILE A 68 2.14 9.84 7.80
N VAL A 69 1.19 8.96 8.13
CA VAL A 69 -0.04 9.32 8.84
C VAL A 69 -0.09 8.61 10.18
N ASN A 70 -0.74 9.25 11.16
CA ASN A 70 -0.87 8.72 12.50
C ASN A 70 -2.33 8.32 12.75
N HIS A 71 -2.54 7.10 13.23
CA HIS A 71 -3.85 6.64 13.71
C HIS A 71 -3.73 6.16 15.15
N LYS A 72 -4.63 6.61 16.02
CA LYS A 72 -4.54 6.36 17.49
C LYS A 72 -4.52 4.88 17.86
N SER A 73 -5.18 4.04 17.04
CA SER A 73 -5.25 2.59 17.26
C SER A 73 -4.16 1.81 16.53
N TYR A 74 -3.31 2.47 15.72
CA TYR A 74 -2.25 1.78 15.01
C TYR A 74 -1.03 1.61 15.94
N PRO A 75 -0.57 0.38 16.19
CA PRO A 75 0.55 0.13 17.08
C PRO A 75 1.83 0.78 16.52
N LYS A 76 2.49 1.63 17.32
CA LYS A 76 3.71 2.32 16.88
C LYS A 76 4.90 1.37 16.66
N GLU A 77 4.87 0.22 17.32
CA GLU A 77 5.84 -0.86 17.14
C GLU A 77 5.78 -1.55 15.77
N LEU A 78 4.73 -1.30 14.98
CA LEU A 78 4.57 -1.82 13.63
C LEU A 78 4.97 -0.83 12.52
N ILE A 79 5.44 0.37 12.90
CA ILE A 79 5.91 1.38 11.94
C ILE A 79 7.33 1.02 11.50
N HIS A 80 7.59 1.08 10.18
CA HIS A 80 8.88 0.83 9.54
C HIS A 80 9.90 1.95 9.76
#